data_AF-A0A7J0ERF6-F1
#
_entry.id   AF-A0A7J0ERF6-F1
#
_cell.length_a   1.000
_cell.length_b   1.000
_cell.length_c   1.000
_cell.angle_alpha   90.00
_cell.angle_beta   90.00
_cell.angle_gamma   90.00
#
_symmetry.space_group_name_H-M   'P 1'
#
loop_
_entity.id
_entity.type
_entity.pdbx_description
1 polymer ?
#
loop_
_entity_poly.entity_id
_entity_poly.type
_entity_poly.pdbx_seq_one_letter_code
_entity_poly.pdbx_strand_id
1 'polypeptide(L)'
;MPKSSGSETRTSTPPSKKGTPQAHALPLNPNRLPPLQNPPPLHRLRLSTDAVKFVKKYPSVFAQFRLRHRLSLPRIKLTSQALIAHKEEAQVLDSPIHRKNAAERLSRLLMLAGVRRLPLKIVNGLEFNLGLPHHYILTLVSEFPEYFQICSTHCDDSNSCEMLGLKLISWRDDFAISVMERGVMNVGFGGKGRMRISFPMELPRGFDLEKKVRNWVDEWQKLLYISPYENAFHLLLNGDQEEKWWWRFFTNCFILRCRRRRR
;
A
#
# COMPACT_ATOMS: atom_id res chain seq x y z
N MET A 1 -61.88 -34.79 45.78
CA MET A 1 -62.75 -33.61 45.95
C MET A 1 -61.92 -32.35 45.70
N PRO A 2 -62.47 -31.33 45.00
CA PRO A 2 -61.86 -30.70 43.82
C PRO A 2 -61.54 -29.20 44.01
N LYS A 3 -60.78 -28.55 43.13
CA LYS A 3 -61.19 -27.63 42.02
C LYS A 3 -59.89 -27.13 41.36
N SER A 4 -59.62 -27.21 40.05
CA SER A 4 -60.28 -26.66 38.84
C SER A 4 -60.35 -25.12 38.76
N SER A 5 -59.40 -24.52 38.03
CA SER A 5 -59.57 -23.44 37.03
C SER A 5 -58.20 -23.20 36.37
N GLY A 6 -57.94 -23.23 35.06
CA GLY A 6 -58.81 -23.13 33.89
C GLY A 6 -58.79 -21.72 33.31
N SER A 7 -57.78 -21.37 32.50
CA SER A 7 -57.92 -20.35 31.44
C SER A 7 -56.75 -20.34 30.44
N GLU A 8 -57.11 -20.68 29.20
CA GLU A 8 -56.79 -20.01 27.94
C GLU A 8 -55.37 -19.97 27.37
N THR A 9 -55.20 -20.87 26.39
CA THR A 9 -54.49 -20.69 25.12
C THR A 9 -54.54 -19.27 24.55
N ARG A 10 -53.36 -18.70 24.31
CA ARG A 10 -53.13 -17.78 23.18
C ARG A 10 -51.90 -18.23 22.39
N THR A 11 -52.18 -18.81 21.23
CA THR A 11 -51.27 -19.00 20.11
C THR A 11 -50.62 -17.67 19.74
N SER A 12 -49.33 -17.51 20.05
CA SER A 12 -48.51 -16.40 19.55
C SER A 12 -47.52 -16.93 18.53
N THR A 13 -47.92 -16.80 17.26
CA THR A 13 -47.08 -16.95 16.08
C THR A 13 -45.90 -15.97 16.17
N PRO A 14 -44.63 -16.40 16.12
CA PRO A 14 -43.54 -15.45 16.00
C PRO A 14 -43.46 -14.94 14.55
N PRO A 15 -43.35 -13.61 14.33
CA PRO A 15 -43.27 -13.05 12.99
C PRO A 15 -41.93 -13.42 12.33
N SER A 16 -42.06 -13.88 11.09
CA SER A 16 -41.02 -14.09 10.10
C SER A 16 -39.95 -12.99 10.16
N LYS A 17 -38.76 -13.34 10.68
CA LYS A 17 -37.57 -12.50 10.53
C LYS A 17 -37.20 -12.51 9.05
N LYS A 18 -37.60 -11.45 8.35
CA LYS A 18 -37.05 -11.07 7.04
C LYS A 18 -35.53 -11.11 7.14
N GLY A 19 -34.94 -12.14 6.55
CA GLY A 19 -33.50 -12.24 6.38
C GLY A 19 -33.03 -11.03 5.59
N THR A 20 -32.25 -10.18 6.23
CA THR A 20 -31.39 -9.21 5.58
C THR A 20 -30.48 -9.98 4.63
N PRO A 21 -30.50 -9.74 3.30
CA PRO A 21 -29.59 -10.43 2.41
C PRO A 21 -28.17 -9.95 2.74
N GLN A 22 -27.38 -10.86 3.32
CA GLN A 22 -25.93 -10.70 3.38
C GLN A 22 -25.44 -10.49 1.95
N ALA A 23 -24.97 -9.27 1.66
CA ALA A 23 -24.28 -8.96 0.43
C ALA A 23 -22.89 -9.62 0.49
N HIS A 24 -22.85 -10.93 0.24
CA HIS A 24 -21.63 -11.59 -0.18
C HIS A 24 -21.18 -10.91 -1.47
N ALA A 25 -20.07 -10.19 -1.41
CA ALA A 25 -19.42 -9.66 -2.59
C ALA A 25 -18.96 -10.85 -3.42
N LEU A 26 -19.77 -11.23 -4.42
CA LEU A 26 -19.40 -12.23 -5.42
C LEU A 26 -18.10 -11.79 -6.11
N PRO A 27 -17.19 -12.73 -6.40
CA PRO A 27 -15.98 -12.42 -7.16
C PRO A 27 -16.39 -11.81 -8.50
N LEU A 28 -15.96 -10.58 -8.77
CA LEU A 28 -16.15 -9.89 -10.04
C LEU A 28 -15.56 -10.75 -11.15
N ASN A 29 -16.41 -11.44 -11.91
CA ASN A 29 -15.99 -12.13 -13.12
C ASN A 29 -15.57 -11.06 -14.15
N PRO A 30 -14.29 -11.00 -14.56
CA PRO A 30 -13.80 -9.95 -15.46
C PRO A 30 -14.46 -9.97 -16.85
N ASN A 31 -15.14 -11.08 -17.19
CA ASN A 31 -15.84 -11.24 -18.46
C ASN A 31 -17.31 -10.80 -18.41
N ARG A 32 -17.84 -10.36 -17.25
CA ARG A 32 -19.25 -9.96 -17.09
C ARG A 32 -19.36 -8.66 -16.29
N LEU A 33 -19.12 -7.53 -16.96
CA LEU A 33 -19.49 -6.22 -16.43
C LEU A 33 -20.99 -5.94 -16.67
N PRO A 34 -21.69 -5.28 -15.72
CA PRO A 34 -23.11 -4.97 -15.85
C PRO A 34 -23.39 -3.97 -17.00
N PRO A 35 -24.64 -3.93 -17.50
CA PRO A 35 -25.07 -2.93 -18.49
C PRO A 35 -24.85 -1.49 -17.99
N LEU A 36 -24.53 -0.58 -18.91
CA LEU A 36 -24.23 0.83 -18.66
C LEU A 36 -25.34 1.67 -17.98
N GLN A 37 -26.54 1.12 -17.78
CA GLN A 37 -27.66 1.86 -17.16
C GLN A 37 -27.62 1.88 -15.62
N ASN A 38 -26.99 0.89 -14.98
CA ASN A 38 -26.84 0.85 -13.53
C ASN A 38 -25.37 0.61 -13.16
N PRO A 39 -24.47 1.57 -13.46
CA PRO A 39 -23.14 1.51 -12.86
C PRO A 39 -23.32 1.46 -11.34
N PRO A 40 -22.52 0.65 -10.59
CA PRO A 40 -22.53 0.77 -9.14
C PRO A 40 -22.34 2.25 -8.78
N PRO A 41 -23.04 2.76 -7.76
CA PRO A 41 -23.08 4.20 -7.47
C PRO A 41 -21.68 4.80 -7.58
N LEU A 42 -21.53 5.87 -8.37
CA LEU A 42 -20.26 6.44 -8.84
C LEU A 42 -19.23 6.69 -7.72
N HIS A 43 -19.69 6.83 -6.48
CA HIS A 43 -18.89 6.87 -5.27
C HIS A 43 -17.98 5.64 -5.06
N ARG A 44 -18.34 4.48 -5.61
CA ARG A 44 -17.59 3.22 -5.45
C ARG A 44 -16.38 3.11 -6.39
N LEU A 45 -16.39 3.82 -7.53
CA LEU A 45 -15.29 3.81 -8.51
C LEU A 45 -14.50 5.12 -8.57
N ARG A 46 -14.91 6.16 -7.80
CA ARG A 46 -14.25 7.48 -7.75
C ARG A 46 -13.91 8.05 -9.14
N LEU A 47 -14.76 7.80 -10.13
CA LEU A 47 -14.53 8.28 -11.49
C LEU A 47 -14.88 9.77 -11.55
N SER A 48 -13.93 10.60 -12.00
CA SER A 48 -14.13 12.04 -12.19
C SER A 48 -15.04 12.38 -13.38
N THR A 49 -15.49 11.39 -14.15
CA THR A 49 -16.23 11.58 -15.40
C THR A 49 -17.29 10.49 -15.58
N ASP A 50 -18.30 10.77 -16.39
CA ASP A 50 -19.30 9.79 -16.82
C ASP A 50 -18.65 8.52 -17.40
N ALA A 51 -19.15 7.36 -17.00
CA ALA A 51 -18.60 6.05 -17.34
C ALA A 51 -18.52 5.84 -18.86
N VAL A 52 -19.50 6.37 -19.61
CA VAL A 52 -19.50 6.27 -21.08
C VAL A 52 -18.34 7.08 -21.69
N LYS A 53 -18.09 8.29 -21.19
CA LYS A 53 -16.96 9.13 -21.63
C LYS A 53 -15.63 8.50 -21.27
N PHE A 54 -15.53 7.90 -20.08
CA PHE A 54 -14.33 7.18 -19.64
C PHE A 54 -14.00 6.00 -20.56
N VAL A 55 -14.97 5.17 -20.89
CA VAL A 55 -14.78 4.01 -21.79
C VAL A 55 -14.32 4.45 -23.18
N LYS A 56 -14.94 5.51 -23.73
CA LYS A 56 -14.54 6.07 -25.03
C LYS A 56 -13.12 6.64 -25.03
N LYS A 57 -12.62 7.11 -23.89
CA LYS A 57 -11.27 7.67 -23.76
C LYS A 57 -10.18 6.59 -23.82
N TYR A 58 -10.48 5.35 -23.46
CA TYR A 58 -9.51 4.25 -23.38
C TYR A 58 -9.92 3.02 -24.22
N PRO A 59 -9.98 3.15 -25.56
CA PRO A 59 -10.41 2.07 -26.45
C PRO A 59 -9.43 0.88 -26.48
N SER A 60 -8.16 1.08 -26.08
CA SER A 60 -7.18 0.01 -25.95
C SER A 60 -7.51 -0.97 -24.83
N VAL A 61 -8.17 -0.49 -23.77
CA VAL A 61 -8.50 -1.31 -22.58
C VAL A 61 -9.94 -1.81 -22.65
N PHE A 62 -10.86 -0.97 -23.11
CA PHE A 62 -12.29 -1.27 -23.10
C PHE A 62 -12.85 -1.39 -24.52
N ALA A 63 -13.58 -2.48 -24.77
CA ALA A 63 -14.34 -2.69 -25.99
C ALA A 63 -15.85 -2.63 -25.70
N GLN A 64 -16.58 -1.82 -26.48
CA GLN A 64 -18.04 -1.78 -26.43
C GLN A 64 -18.61 -2.82 -27.39
N PHE A 65 -19.57 -3.62 -26.92
CA PHE A 65 -20.29 -4.59 -27.75
C PHE A 65 -21.80 -4.48 -27.54
N ARG A 66 -22.55 -4.74 -28.61
CA ARG A 66 -24.02 -4.82 -28.58
C ARG A 66 -24.43 -6.25 -28.88
N LEU A 67 -25.39 -6.77 -28.14
CA LEU A 67 -25.99 -8.06 -28.47
C LEU A 67 -26.93 -7.86 -29.67
N ARG A 68 -27.17 -8.90 -30.46
CA ARG A 68 -27.93 -8.81 -31.73
C ARG A 68 -29.39 -8.33 -31.58
N HIS A 69 -29.91 -8.26 -30.35
CA HIS A 69 -31.23 -7.65 -30.10
C HIS A 69 -31.15 -6.13 -30.19
N ARG A 70 -32.00 -5.53 -31.04
CA ARG A 70 -32.06 -4.09 -31.31
C ARG A 70 -32.40 -3.23 -30.08
N LEU A 71 -32.85 -3.84 -28.99
CA LEU A 71 -33.14 -3.20 -27.69
C LEU A 71 -32.03 -3.42 -26.65
N SER A 72 -30.94 -4.13 -27.00
CA SER A 72 -29.89 -4.44 -26.04
C SER A 72 -28.94 -3.26 -25.85
N LEU A 73 -28.74 -2.92 -24.58
CA LEU A 73 -27.83 -1.85 -24.18
C LEU A 73 -26.38 -2.22 -24.53
N PRO A 74 -25.55 -1.23 -24.91
CA PRO A 74 -24.14 -1.46 -25.09
C PRO A 74 -23.53 -1.98 -23.78
N ARG A 75 -22.88 -3.14 -23.86
CA ARG A 75 -22.09 -3.72 -22.78
C ARG A 75 -20.62 -3.41 -23.00
N ILE A 76 -19.88 -3.37 -21.90
CA ILE A 76 -18.44 -3.13 -21.90
C ILE A 76 -17.75 -4.44 -21.59
N LYS A 77 -16.72 -4.78 -22.35
CA LYS A 77 -15.78 -5.87 -22.03
C LYS A 77 -14.37 -5.31 -22.05
N LEU A 78 -13.46 -5.99 -21.36
CA LEU A 78 -12.04 -5.74 -21.56
C LEU A 78 -11.62 -6.26 -22.94
N THR A 79 -10.71 -5.54 -23.58
CA THR A 79 -10.06 -5.99 -24.81
C THR A 79 -9.20 -7.22 -24.52
N SER A 80 -9.04 -8.12 -25.49
CA SER A 80 -8.21 -9.32 -25.33
C SER A 80 -6.79 -9.00 -24.87
N GLN A 81 -6.20 -7.91 -25.40
CA GLN A 81 -4.89 -7.42 -24.97
C GLN A 81 -4.85 -7.03 -23.48
N ALA A 82 -5.87 -6.32 -23.00
CA ALA A 82 -5.97 -5.94 -21.59
C ALA A 82 -6.14 -7.15 -20.67
N LEU A 83 -6.86 -8.18 -21.11
CA LEU A 83 -6.98 -9.44 -20.37
C LEU A 83 -5.66 -10.21 -20.30
N ILE A 84 -4.88 -10.23 -21.38
CA ILE A 84 -3.54 -10.85 -21.40
C ILE A 84 -2.62 -10.12 -20.43
N ALA A 85 -2.53 -8.80 -20.55
CA ALA A 85 -1.71 -7.97 -19.65
C ALA A 85 -2.11 -8.14 -18.17
N HIS A 86 -3.40 -8.21 -17.88
CA HIS A 86 -3.89 -8.47 -16.52
C HIS A 86 -3.45 -9.84 -15.98
N LYS A 87 -3.48 -10.88 -16.81
CA LYS A 87 -3.01 -12.22 -16.41
C LYS A 87 -1.50 -12.25 -16.19
N GLU A 88 -0.72 -11.60 -17.05
CA GLU A 88 0.73 -11.48 -16.89
C GLU A 88 1.08 -10.73 -15.60
N GLU A 89 0.39 -9.61 -15.31
CA GLU A 89 0.58 -8.88 -14.05
C GLU A 89 0.25 -9.75 -12.84
N ALA A 90 -0.89 -10.45 -12.86
CA ALA A 90 -1.28 -11.35 -11.77
C ALA A 90 -0.22 -12.44 -11.52
N GLN A 91 0.31 -13.05 -12.59
CA GLN A 91 1.38 -14.05 -12.49
C GLN A 91 2.67 -13.48 -11.87
N VAL A 92 3.04 -12.24 -12.21
CA VAL A 92 4.21 -11.59 -11.59
C VAL A 92 3.95 -11.32 -10.11
N LEU A 93 2.75 -10.86 -9.75
CA LEU A 93 2.40 -10.58 -8.35
C LEU A 93 2.37 -11.85 -7.49
N ASP A 94 1.92 -12.97 -8.05
CA ASP A 94 1.82 -14.27 -7.36
C ASP A 94 3.18 -14.99 -7.27
N SER A 95 4.16 -14.60 -8.09
CA SER A 95 5.51 -15.15 -8.07
C SER A 95 6.12 -15.10 -6.66
N PRO A 96 6.72 -16.20 -6.16
CA PRO A 96 7.30 -16.25 -4.81
C PRO A 96 8.43 -15.23 -4.63
N ILE A 97 9.18 -14.93 -5.70
CA ILE A 97 10.24 -13.91 -5.69
C ILE A 97 9.64 -12.53 -5.46
N HIS A 98 8.53 -12.21 -6.14
CA HIS A 98 7.84 -10.92 -5.98
C HIS A 98 7.26 -10.77 -4.58
N ARG A 99 6.60 -11.81 -4.04
CA ARG A 99 6.06 -11.80 -2.68
C ARG A 99 7.13 -11.57 -1.61
N LYS A 100 8.29 -12.24 -1.73
CA LYS A 100 9.46 -11.97 -0.85
C LYS A 100 9.93 -10.51 -0.94
N ASN A 101 10.10 -10.00 -2.16
CA ASN A 101 10.51 -8.60 -2.37
C ASN A 101 9.48 -7.60 -1.83
N ALA A 102 8.18 -7.90 -1.94
CA ALA A 102 7.11 -7.08 -1.39
C ALA A 102 7.11 -7.11 0.15
N ALA A 103 7.35 -8.27 0.76
CA ALA A 103 7.51 -8.41 2.21
C ALA A 103 8.74 -7.63 2.71
N GLU A 104 9.86 -7.66 2.00
CA GLU A 104 11.05 -6.87 2.33
C GLU A 104 10.76 -5.35 2.30
N ARG A 105 10.05 -4.86 1.27
CA ARG A 105 9.68 -3.45 1.18
C ARG A 105 8.71 -3.03 2.29
N LEU A 106 7.73 -3.88 2.60
CA LEU A 106 6.78 -3.64 3.68
C LEU A 106 7.49 -3.64 5.05
N SER A 107 8.42 -4.58 5.26
CA SER A 107 9.25 -4.64 6.47
C SER A 107 10.07 -3.36 6.63
N ARG A 108 10.75 -2.91 5.57
CA ARG A 108 11.50 -1.64 5.59
C ARG A 108 10.63 -0.44 5.91
N LEU A 109 9.44 -0.35 5.34
CA LEU A 109 8.50 0.73 5.64
C LEU A 109 8.11 0.72 7.12
N LEU A 110 7.83 -0.45 7.69
CA LEU A 110 7.53 -0.57 9.11
C LEU A 110 8.74 -0.28 9.99
N MET A 111 9.96 -0.63 9.58
CA MET A 111 11.18 -0.28 10.31
C MET A 111 11.40 1.24 10.36
N LEU A 112 11.01 1.95 9.29
CA LEU A 112 11.07 3.42 9.21
C LEU A 112 9.97 4.11 10.05
N ALA A 113 8.84 3.45 10.24
CA ALA A 113 7.82 3.93 11.17
C ALA A 113 8.36 3.78 12.59
N GLY A 114 8.63 4.87 13.31
CA GLY A 114 9.33 4.84 14.61
C GLY A 114 8.73 3.88 15.65
N VAL A 115 7.41 3.61 15.60
CA VAL A 115 6.70 2.68 16.51
C VAL A 115 6.65 1.23 15.97
N ARG A 116 7.29 0.96 14.82
CA ARG A 116 7.26 -0.32 14.08
C ARG A 116 5.85 -0.81 13.77
N ARG A 117 4.90 0.13 13.71
CA ARG A 117 3.47 -0.09 13.53
C ARG A 117 2.94 0.97 12.59
N LEU A 118 2.09 0.57 11.66
CA LEU A 118 1.37 1.48 10.78
C LEU A 118 -0.10 1.07 10.69
N PRO A 119 -1.05 2.02 10.81
CA PRO A 119 -2.45 1.76 10.52
C PRO A 119 -2.66 1.20 9.11
N LEU A 120 -3.53 0.21 8.96
CA LEU A 120 -3.78 -0.45 7.66
C LEU A 120 -4.25 0.53 6.59
N LYS A 121 -4.98 1.60 6.96
CA LYS A 121 -5.38 2.64 6.00
C LYS A 121 -4.18 3.30 5.30
N ILE A 122 -3.07 3.50 6.02
CA ILE A 122 -1.84 4.06 5.45
C ILE A 122 -1.16 3.03 4.55
N VAL A 123 -1.06 1.78 5.00
CA VAL A 123 -0.50 0.68 4.20
C VAL A 123 -1.30 0.49 2.91
N ASN A 124 -2.63 0.54 2.99
CA ASN A 124 -3.54 0.43 1.85
C ASN A 124 -3.34 1.57 0.84
N GLY A 125 -3.10 2.80 1.32
CA GLY A 125 -2.73 3.93 0.47
C GLY A 125 -1.39 3.74 -0.25
N LEU A 126 -0.53 2.87 0.26
CA LEU A 126 0.80 2.58 -0.27
C LEU A 126 0.88 1.23 -1.02
N GLU A 127 -0.21 0.47 -1.13
CA GLU A 127 -0.27 -0.85 -1.79
C GLU A 127 0.43 -0.84 -3.15
N PHE A 128 0.08 0.11 -4.02
CA PHE A 128 0.65 0.22 -5.36
C PHE A 128 2.15 0.52 -5.35
N ASN A 129 2.60 1.38 -4.43
CA ASN A 129 4.00 1.79 -4.30
C ASN A 129 4.87 0.63 -3.80
N LEU A 130 4.36 -0.15 -2.84
CA LEU A 130 5.05 -1.31 -2.30
C LEU A 130 4.98 -2.51 -3.26
N GLY A 131 3.99 -2.54 -4.15
CA GLY A 131 3.72 -3.67 -5.04
C GLY A 131 3.01 -4.81 -4.33
N LEU A 132 2.15 -4.48 -3.36
CA LEU A 132 1.37 -5.45 -2.59
C LEU A 132 0.26 -6.06 -3.46
N PRO A 133 -0.05 -7.36 -3.29
CA PRO A 133 -1.25 -7.97 -3.85
C PRO A 133 -2.52 -7.33 -3.28
N HIS A 134 -3.63 -7.37 -4.04
CA HIS A 134 -4.93 -6.80 -3.61
C HIS A 134 -5.45 -7.36 -2.27
N HIS A 135 -5.06 -8.59 -1.92
CA HIS A 135 -5.41 -9.23 -0.66
C HIS A 135 -4.15 -9.59 0.14
N TYR A 136 -3.21 -8.63 0.25
CA TYR A 136 -1.92 -8.86 0.90
C TYR A 136 -2.02 -9.36 2.35
N ILE A 137 -3.11 -9.07 3.06
CA ILE A 137 -3.31 -9.59 4.43
C ILE A 137 -3.48 -11.12 4.42
N LEU A 138 -4.29 -11.65 3.51
CA LEU A 138 -4.56 -13.08 3.41
C LEU A 138 -3.48 -13.85 2.65
N THR A 139 -2.72 -13.15 1.80
CA THR A 139 -1.67 -13.75 0.98
C THR A 139 -0.31 -13.54 1.62
N LEU A 140 0.18 -12.31 1.62
CA LEU A 140 1.53 -11.94 2.06
C LEU A 140 1.71 -11.98 3.58
N VAL A 141 0.81 -11.40 4.38
CA VAL A 141 0.93 -11.39 5.84
C VAL A 141 0.76 -12.80 6.42
N SER A 142 -0.12 -13.61 5.82
CA SER A 142 -0.33 -15.01 6.22
C SER A 142 0.83 -15.92 5.83
N GLU A 143 1.56 -15.60 4.75
CA GLU A 143 2.76 -16.33 4.33
C GLU A 143 4.00 -15.99 5.16
N PHE A 144 4.08 -14.78 5.72
CA PHE A 144 5.20 -14.32 6.54
C PHE A 144 4.77 -13.92 7.97
N PRO A 145 4.21 -14.86 8.76
CA PRO A 145 3.77 -14.58 10.12
C PRO A 145 4.93 -14.23 11.05
N GLU A 146 6.16 -14.61 10.72
CA GLU A 146 7.37 -14.25 11.47
C GLU A 146 7.75 -12.76 11.34
N TYR A 147 7.30 -12.09 10.28
CA TYR A 147 7.57 -10.67 10.06
C TYR A 147 6.43 -9.80 10.54
N PHE A 148 5.18 -10.20 10.29
CA PHE A 148 4.04 -9.29 10.42
C PHE A 148 2.99 -9.80 11.40
N GLN A 149 2.49 -8.88 12.21
CA GLN A 149 1.35 -9.10 13.10
C GLN A 149 0.29 -8.04 12.86
N ILE A 150 -0.97 -8.45 12.75
CA ILE A 150 -2.09 -7.52 12.78
C ILE A 150 -2.37 -7.17 14.23
N CYS A 151 -2.44 -5.87 14.54
CA CYS A 151 -2.73 -5.38 15.88
C CYS A 151 -3.88 -4.37 15.85
N SER A 152 -4.68 -4.30 16.92
CA SER A 152 -5.61 -3.19 17.11
C SER A 152 -4.83 -1.96 17.60
N THR A 153 -5.14 -0.79 17.08
CA THR A 153 -4.58 0.50 17.47
C THR A 153 -5.71 1.42 17.90
N HIS A 154 -5.55 2.04 19.07
CA HIS A 154 -6.49 3.05 19.56
C HIS A 154 -6.13 4.39 18.91
N CYS A 155 -7.14 5.11 18.43
CA CYS A 155 -7.01 6.49 18.03
C CYS A 155 -7.15 7.38 19.26
N ASP A 156 -6.14 8.22 19.54
CA ASP A 156 -6.13 9.11 20.70
C ASP A 156 -7.19 10.21 20.62
N ASP A 157 -7.75 10.47 19.42
CA ASP A 157 -8.79 11.46 19.20
C ASP A 157 -10.18 10.81 19.11
N SER A 158 -10.93 10.89 20.21
CA SER A 158 -12.36 10.58 20.37
C SER A 158 -12.79 9.10 20.29
N ASN A 159 -13.45 8.69 21.37
CA ASN A 159 -14.09 7.39 21.64
C ASN A 159 -14.51 6.54 20.41
N SER A 160 -14.02 5.28 20.42
CA SER A 160 -14.64 4.06 19.86
C SER A 160 -14.39 3.62 18.42
N CYS A 161 -13.30 4.00 17.76
CA CYS A 161 -12.89 3.32 16.52
C CYS A 161 -11.57 2.57 16.72
N GLU A 162 -11.64 1.30 17.10
CA GLU A 162 -10.51 0.39 16.98
C GLU A 162 -10.06 0.33 15.52
N MET A 163 -8.84 0.78 15.26
CA MET A 163 -8.27 0.75 13.92
C MET A 163 -7.27 -0.38 13.82
N LEU A 164 -7.43 -1.23 12.83
CA LEU A 164 -6.45 -2.27 12.55
C LEU A 164 -5.16 -1.65 12.01
N GLY A 165 -4.04 -2.08 12.58
CA GLY A 165 -2.68 -1.74 12.17
C GLY A 165 -1.86 -2.99 11.87
N LEU A 166 -0.78 -2.79 11.14
CA LEU A 166 0.24 -3.78 10.87
C LEU A 166 1.48 -3.47 11.69
N LYS A 167 1.97 -4.46 12.43
CA LYS A 167 3.17 -4.39 13.28
C LYS A 167 4.26 -5.29 12.72
N LEU A 168 5.49 -4.81 12.78
CA LEU A 168 6.68 -5.64 12.55
C LEU A 168 7.05 -6.40 13.83
N ILE A 169 7.12 -7.73 13.76
CA ILE A 169 7.49 -8.60 14.89
C ILE A 169 9.01 -8.73 14.95
N SER A 170 9.62 -9.21 13.87
CA SER A 170 11.05 -9.53 13.81
C SER A 170 11.81 -8.45 13.06
N TRP A 171 12.82 -7.88 13.72
CA TRP A 171 13.75 -6.95 13.10
C TRP A 171 14.89 -7.72 12.45
N ARG A 172 15.00 -7.62 11.12
CA ARG A 172 16.12 -8.20 10.36
C ARG A 172 17.11 -7.13 9.95
N ASP A 173 18.33 -7.26 10.43
CA ASP A 173 19.44 -6.38 10.06
C ASP A 173 19.71 -6.34 8.55
N ASP A 174 19.47 -7.45 7.84
CA ASP A 174 19.60 -7.52 6.38
C ASP A 174 18.70 -6.52 5.65
N PHE A 175 17.54 -6.19 6.25
CA PHE A 175 16.59 -5.23 5.70
C PHE A 175 16.93 -3.80 6.08
N ALA A 176 17.55 -3.62 7.25
CA ALA A 176 17.97 -2.35 7.83
C ALA A 176 19.29 -1.81 7.21
N ILE A 177 19.55 -2.12 5.94
CA ILE A 177 20.68 -1.58 5.17
C ILE A 177 20.12 -0.56 4.18
N SER A 178 20.51 0.70 4.36
CA SER A 178 20.11 1.77 3.47
C SER A 178 20.70 1.60 2.07
N VAL A 179 20.11 2.30 1.09
CA VAL A 179 20.62 2.28 -0.28
C VAL A 179 22.05 2.83 -0.36
N MET A 180 22.34 3.84 0.46
CA MET A 180 23.65 4.48 0.53
C MET A 180 24.71 3.53 1.13
N GLU A 181 24.39 2.88 2.24
CA GLU A 181 25.27 1.87 2.86
C GLU A 181 25.54 0.71 1.91
N ARG A 182 24.51 0.22 1.22
CA ARG A 182 24.67 -0.85 0.22
C ARG A 182 25.59 -0.43 -0.92
N GLY A 183 25.48 0.81 -1.39
CA GLY A 183 26.37 1.36 -2.42
C GLY A 183 27.83 1.32 -1.98
N VAL A 184 28.12 1.76 -0.75
CA VAL A 184 29.48 1.76 -0.18
C VAL A 184 30.01 0.34 0.05
N MET A 185 29.17 -0.58 0.55
CA MET A 185 29.52 -1.99 0.72
C MET A 185 29.93 -2.65 -0.61
N ASN A 186 29.20 -2.37 -1.70
CA ASN A 186 29.49 -2.92 -3.02
C ASN A 186 30.82 -2.42 -3.61
N VAL A 187 31.31 -1.25 -3.16
CA VAL A 187 32.58 -0.65 -3.62
C VAL A 187 33.77 -1.10 -2.73
N GLY A 188 33.54 -2.00 -1.76
CA GLY A 188 34.61 -2.61 -0.96
C GLY A 188 35.06 -1.78 0.25
N PHE A 189 34.41 -0.66 0.54
CA PHE A 189 34.63 0.11 1.78
C PHE A 189 33.79 -0.49 2.91
N GLY A 190 34.13 -1.73 3.30
CA GLY A 190 33.35 -2.57 4.20
C GLY A 190 33.56 -2.25 5.67
N GLY A 191 32.51 -1.75 6.33
CA GLY A 191 32.40 -1.73 7.78
C GLY A 191 31.02 -1.28 8.25
N LYS A 192 30.34 -2.08 9.08
CA LYS A 192 29.20 -1.62 9.90
C LYS A 192 29.75 -0.64 10.93
N GLY A 193 29.80 0.64 10.59
CA GLY A 193 30.33 1.70 11.44
C GLY A 193 29.97 3.05 10.85
N ARG A 194 29.98 4.11 11.67
CA ARG A 194 29.60 5.49 11.31
C ARG A 194 30.48 6.01 10.15
N MET A 195 30.10 5.65 8.93
CA MET A 195 30.86 5.95 7.73
C MET A 195 30.55 7.38 7.30
N ARG A 196 31.52 8.07 6.68
CA ARG A 196 31.23 9.35 6.04
C ARG A 196 30.72 9.07 4.63
N ILE A 197 29.41 8.86 4.50
CA ILE A 197 28.76 8.65 3.20
C ILE A 197 28.28 10.01 2.68
N SER A 198 28.85 10.45 1.56
CA SER A 198 28.38 11.62 0.81
C SER A 198 27.20 11.24 -0.09
N PHE A 199 26.28 12.17 -0.27
CA PHE A 199 25.18 11.99 -1.21
C PHE A 199 25.64 12.37 -2.62
N PRO A 200 25.22 11.62 -3.65
CA PRO A 200 25.44 12.05 -5.02
C PRO A 200 24.64 13.32 -5.27
N MET A 201 25.34 14.45 -5.43
CA MET A 201 24.75 15.73 -5.79
C MET A 201 24.99 15.99 -7.27
N GLU A 202 24.10 15.44 -8.10
CA GLU A 202 24.10 15.72 -9.54
C GLU A 202 23.27 16.99 -9.79
N LEU A 203 23.95 18.13 -9.86
CA LEU A 203 23.33 19.38 -10.27
C LEU A 203 23.09 19.36 -11.79
N PRO A 204 21.98 19.92 -12.28
CA PRO A 204 21.75 20.09 -13.72
C PRO A 204 22.91 20.85 -14.37
N ARG A 205 23.24 20.50 -15.62
CA ARG A 205 24.29 21.20 -16.37
C ARG A 205 23.95 22.68 -16.47
N GLY A 206 24.92 23.55 -16.15
CA GLY A 206 24.76 25.01 -16.15
C GLY A 206 24.25 25.60 -14.82
N PHE A 207 24.02 24.77 -13.79
CA PHE A 207 23.73 25.24 -12.45
C PHE A 207 25.00 25.20 -11.60
N ASP A 208 25.43 26.35 -11.10
CA ASP A 208 26.54 26.46 -10.17
C ASP A 208 26.06 26.98 -8.82
N LEU A 209 26.59 26.40 -7.74
CA LEU A 209 26.27 26.82 -6.38
C LEU A 209 27.13 28.03 -6.03
N GLU A 210 26.51 29.03 -5.38
CA GLU A 210 27.29 30.11 -4.76
C GLU A 210 28.33 29.50 -3.81
N LYS A 211 29.55 30.07 -3.80
CA LYS A 211 30.69 29.53 -3.03
C LYS A 211 30.34 29.25 -1.56
N LYS A 212 29.52 30.09 -0.93
CA LYS A 212 29.04 29.89 0.45
C LYS A 212 28.20 28.62 0.60
N VAL A 213 27.26 28.41 -0.31
CA VAL A 213 26.37 27.23 -0.31
C VAL A 213 27.17 25.97 -0.59
N ARG A 214 28.11 26.02 -1.55
CA ARG A 214 29.03 24.91 -1.83
C ARG A 214 29.83 24.51 -0.59
N ASN A 215 30.45 25.48 0.08
CA ASN A 215 31.22 25.21 1.30
C ASN A 215 30.34 24.62 2.41
N TRP A 216 29.13 25.14 2.60
CA TRP A 216 28.18 24.59 3.57
C TRP A 216 27.79 23.15 3.22
N VAL A 217 27.50 22.87 1.95
CA VAL A 217 27.21 21.53 1.44
C VAL A 217 28.38 20.58 1.68
N ASP A 218 29.62 21.02 1.43
CA ASP A 218 30.81 20.20 1.63
C ASP A 218 31.02 19.85 3.12
N GLU A 219 30.82 20.80 4.04
CA GLU A 219 30.84 20.52 5.48
C GLU A 219 29.69 19.61 5.91
N TRP A 220 28.49 19.85 5.40
CA TRP A 220 27.32 19.00 5.62
C TRP A 220 27.54 17.57 5.12
N GLN A 221 28.22 17.39 3.98
CA GLN A 221 28.59 16.07 3.46
C GLN A 221 29.59 15.33 4.35
N LYS A 222 30.48 16.03 5.06
CA LYS A 222 31.47 15.44 5.98
C LYS A 222 30.85 14.88 7.27
N LEU A 223 29.64 15.31 7.62
CA LEU A 223 28.91 14.83 8.80
C LEU A 223 28.74 13.30 8.78
N LEU A 224 28.77 12.68 9.97
CA LEU A 224 28.62 11.23 10.12
C LEU A 224 27.32 10.70 9.49
N TYR A 225 27.40 9.57 8.80
CA TYR A 225 26.23 8.84 8.36
C TYR A 225 25.61 8.07 9.53
N ILE A 226 24.31 8.28 9.71
CA ILE A 226 23.43 7.58 10.65
C ILE A 226 22.35 6.95 9.79
N SER A 227 22.16 5.64 9.92
CA SER A 227 21.22 4.91 9.08
C SER A 227 19.78 5.40 9.30
N PRO A 228 18.92 5.49 8.27
CA PRO A 228 17.51 5.82 8.46
C PRO A 228 16.75 4.79 9.31
N TYR A 229 17.31 3.60 9.49
CA TYR A 229 16.76 2.55 10.37
C TYR A 229 17.31 2.61 11.81
N GLU A 230 18.29 3.47 12.07
CA GLU A 230 18.81 3.72 13.42
C GLU A 230 17.95 4.75 14.16
N ASN A 231 17.91 4.63 15.48
CA ASN A 231 17.16 5.54 16.31
C ASN A 231 17.79 6.94 16.32
N ALA A 232 17.16 7.91 15.65
CA ALA A 232 17.61 9.29 15.54
C ALA A 232 17.03 10.23 16.61
N PHE A 233 16.24 9.75 17.58
CA PHE A 233 15.67 10.59 18.64
C PHE A 233 16.70 11.30 19.53
N HIS A 234 17.98 10.93 19.45
CA HIS A 234 19.08 11.56 20.16
C HIS A 234 19.67 12.78 19.42
N LEU A 235 19.23 13.06 18.20
CA LEU A 235 19.69 14.21 17.43
C LEU A 235 19.01 15.49 17.91
N LEU A 236 19.79 16.58 17.92
CA LEU A 236 19.26 17.91 18.23
C LEU A 236 18.29 18.35 17.14
N LEU A 237 17.12 18.81 17.57
CA LEU A 237 16.11 19.37 16.66
C LEU A 237 16.67 20.62 15.95
N ASN A 238 16.42 20.73 14.64
CA ASN A 238 16.95 21.73 13.71
C ASN A 238 18.48 21.77 13.56
N GLY A 239 19.17 20.66 13.86
CA GLY A 239 20.61 20.55 13.60
C GLY A 239 20.92 20.02 12.20
N ASP A 240 22.10 20.35 11.65
CA ASP A 240 22.57 19.84 10.34
C ASP A 240 22.53 18.30 10.27
N GLN A 241 22.70 17.61 11.41
CA GLN A 241 22.61 16.16 11.53
C GLN A 241 21.18 15.64 11.37
N GLU A 242 20.19 16.36 11.92
CA GLU A 242 18.78 16.02 11.75
C GLU A 242 18.36 16.26 10.31
N GLU A 243 18.74 17.40 9.71
CA GLU A 243 18.51 17.68 8.29
C GLU A 243 19.11 16.55 7.43
N LYS A 244 20.35 16.17 7.70
CA LYS A 244 21.00 15.07 7.00
C LYS A 244 20.25 13.75 7.17
N TRP A 245 19.73 13.47 8.36
CA TRP A 245 18.92 12.28 8.61
C TRP A 245 17.59 12.30 7.84
N TRP A 246 16.87 13.43 7.80
CA TRP A 246 15.65 13.58 7.01
C TRP A 246 15.92 13.37 5.51
N TRP A 247 16.99 13.94 4.97
CA TRP A 247 17.41 13.69 3.59
C TRP A 247 17.64 12.20 3.30
N ARG A 248 18.21 11.43 4.25
CA ARG A 248 18.36 9.97 4.13
C ARG A 248 17.00 9.28 4.12
N PHE A 249 16.12 9.65 5.04
CA PHE A 249 14.77 9.10 5.15
C PHE A 249 14.01 9.28 3.84
N PHE A 250 13.99 10.50 3.29
CA PHE A 250 13.33 10.79 2.02
C PHE A 250 13.96 10.05 0.85
N THR A 251 15.30 9.99 0.77
CA THR A 251 15.97 9.26 -0.30
C THR A 251 15.62 7.76 -0.27
N ASN A 252 15.59 7.15 0.92
CA ASN A 252 15.23 5.74 1.08
C ASN A 252 13.74 5.50 0.74
N CYS A 253 12.84 6.34 1.25
CA CYS A 253 11.41 6.32 0.93
C CYS A 253 11.13 6.53 -0.57
N PHE A 254 11.82 7.46 -1.22
CA PHE A 254 11.68 7.72 -2.65
C PHE A 254 12.13 6.53 -3.48
N ILE A 255 13.20 5.85 -3.08
CA ILE A 255 13.69 4.66 -3.78
C ILE A 255 12.75 3.46 -3.59
N LEU A 256 12.11 3.33 -2.41
CA LEU A 256 11.03 2.36 -2.21
C LEU A 256 9.88 2.59 -3.21
N ARG A 257 9.62 3.85 -3.60
CA ARG A 257 8.58 4.23 -4.57
C ARG A 257 9.02 4.07 -6.04
N CYS A 258 10.23 4.49 -6.40
CA CYS A 258 10.66 4.65 -7.79
C CYS A 258 11.15 3.37 -8.49
N ARG A 259 11.33 2.26 -7.76
CA ARG A 259 11.74 0.97 -8.36
C ARG A 259 10.74 0.38 -9.37
N ARG A 260 9.54 0.94 -9.51
CA ARG A 260 8.52 0.51 -10.48
C ARG A 260 8.49 1.33 -11.79
N ARG A 261 9.32 2.36 -11.95
CA ARG A 261 9.24 3.31 -13.10
C ARG A 261 10.38 3.20 -14.13
N ARG A 262 11.19 2.15 -14.09
CA ARG A 262 12.19 1.83 -15.13
C ARG A 262 11.95 0.43 -15.70
N ARG A 263 10.90 0.29 -16.51
CA ARG A 263 10.81 -0.64 -17.65
C ARG A 263 9.83 -0.03 -18.63
#